data_AF-A0A847BIH4-F1
#
_entry.id   AF-A0A847BIH4-F1
#
_cell.length_a   1.000
_cell.length_b   1.000
_cell.length_c   1.000
_cell.angle_alpha   90.00
_cell.angle_beta   90.00
_cell.angle_gamma   90.00
#
_symmetry.space_group_name_H-M   'P 1'
#
loop_
_entity.id
_entity.type
_entity.pdbx_description
1 polymer ?
#
loop_
_entity_poly.entity_id
_entity_poly.type
_entity_poly.pdbx_seq_one_letter_code
_entity_poly.pdbx_strand_id
1 'polypeptide(L)'
;MAWLEYLLPLIFLFPLAAMGVIVLVLRYLQDGSVHSPFNAQPLHEPGQALRNQLYHAFSRLFLNGALGPIVTLAPLVYGMGRMLFASRQSWLEWALYGSLSTLLVLFYCFLLIRDFQHIQRIKLGFACAIAVGQELQRLVRPDAHPYFVFHDVPGANGIIDHVVITPHGVFVVETRARTRPLTLNEREINLVTVEPGRLRFPGWSEHTPLVKTLQAARWLAAELEQRCHQPVPVMGVLA
;
A
#
# COMPACT_ATOMS: atom_id res chain seq x y z
N MET A 1 -35.55 5.15 -38.80
CA MET A 1 -35.20 3.76 -38.41
C MET A 1 -34.77 3.75 -36.96
N ALA A 2 -35.39 2.91 -36.12
CA ALA A 2 -35.22 2.96 -34.67
C ALA A 2 -33.77 2.79 -34.18
N TRP A 3 -32.92 2.08 -34.92
CA TRP A 3 -31.50 1.87 -34.57
C TRP A 3 -30.67 3.15 -34.54
N LEU A 4 -31.02 4.16 -35.35
CA LEU A 4 -30.28 5.43 -35.41
C LEU A 4 -30.40 6.21 -34.09
N GLU A 5 -31.55 6.11 -33.43
CA GLU A 5 -31.81 6.77 -32.15
C GLU A 5 -30.98 6.18 -30.99
N TYR A 6 -30.45 4.96 -31.13
CA TYR A 6 -29.57 4.32 -30.13
C TYR A 6 -28.09 4.54 -30.42
N LEU A 7 -27.75 4.82 -31.68
CA LEU A 7 -26.37 4.96 -32.16
C LEU A 7 -25.88 6.42 -32.06
N LEU A 8 -26.71 7.40 -32.38
CA LEU A 8 -26.37 8.83 -32.28
C LEU A 8 -25.95 9.29 -30.86
N PRO A 9 -26.57 8.81 -29.76
CA PRO A 9 -26.16 9.18 -28.40
C PRO A 9 -24.74 8.79 -28.02
N LEU A 10 -24.13 7.81 -28.69
CA LEU A 10 -22.73 7.40 -28.44
C LEU A 10 -21.75 8.55 -28.67
N ILE A 11 -22.10 9.53 -29.51
CA ILE A 11 -21.28 10.72 -29.76
C ILE A 11 -21.04 11.51 -28.46
N PHE A 12 -22.01 11.53 -27.53
CA PHE A 12 -21.86 12.20 -26.24
C PHE A 12 -20.92 11.47 -25.27
N LEU A 13 -20.60 10.20 -25.52
CA LEU A 13 -19.56 9.48 -24.77
C LEU A 13 -18.16 9.82 -25.27
N PHE A 14 -18.01 10.45 -26.44
CA PHE A 14 -16.70 10.75 -27.00
C PHE A 14 -15.83 11.64 -26.09
N PRO A 15 -16.34 12.73 -25.48
CA PRO A 15 -15.54 13.52 -24.54
C PRO A 15 -15.10 12.72 -23.31
N LEU A 16 -15.97 11.85 -22.78
CA LEU A 16 -15.66 10.97 -21.66
C LEU A 16 -14.58 9.95 -22.04
N ALA A 17 -14.71 9.33 -23.22
CA ALA A 17 -13.72 8.40 -23.75
C ALA A 17 -12.37 9.09 -24.00
N ALA A 18 -12.38 10.29 -24.59
CA ALA A 18 -11.17 11.09 -24.81
C ALA A 18 -10.47 11.43 -23.50
N MET A 19 -11.22 11.81 -22.46
CA MET A 19 -10.67 12.03 -21.12
C MET A 19 -10.06 10.75 -20.54
N GLY A 20 -10.72 9.60 -20.71
CA GLY A 20 -10.20 8.30 -20.29
C GLY A 20 -8.88 7.94 -21.00
N VAL A 21 -8.80 8.19 -22.30
CA VAL A 21 -7.56 8.00 -23.09
C VAL A 21 -6.46 8.93 -22.60
N ILE A 22 -6.75 10.22 -22.35
CA ILE A 22 -5.77 11.17 -21.82
C ILE A 22 -5.21 10.67 -20.48
N VAL A 23 -6.05 10.21 -19.56
CA VAL A 23 -5.62 9.66 -18.27
C VAL A 23 -4.68 8.46 -18.46
N LEU A 24 -5.01 7.54 -19.38
CA LEU A 24 -4.17 6.37 -19.68
C LEU A 24 -2.84 6.75 -20.33
N VAL A 25 -2.84 7.73 -21.23
CA VAL A 25 -1.62 8.24 -21.88
C VAL A 25 -0.73 8.94 -20.86
N LEU A 26 -1.28 9.80 -20.01
CA LEU A 26 -0.52 10.45 -18.94
C LEU A 26 0.13 9.44 -18.00
N ARG A 27 -0.59 8.35 -17.67
CA ARG A 27 -0.02 7.23 -16.91
C ARG A 27 1.16 6.58 -17.63
N TYR A 28 0.97 6.21 -18.89
CA TYR A 28 2.01 5.56 -19.68
C TYR A 28 3.28 6.44 -19.76
N LEU A 29 3.11 7.75 -19.89
CA LEU A 29 4.23 8.70 -19.88
C LEU A 29 4.91 8.83 -18.51
N GLN A 30 4.15 8.71 -17.41
CA GLN A 30 4.69 8.71 -16.04
C GLN A 30 5.40 7.42 -15.67
N ASP A 31 4.96 6.28 -16.20
CA ASP A 31 5.55 4.95 -15.94
C ASP A 31 6.91 4.74 -16.65
N GLY A 32 7.40 5.75 -17.40
CA GLY A 32 8.74 5.77 -17.97
C GLY A 32 9.81 5.73 -16.89
N SER A 33 10.29 4.53 -16.55
CA SER A 33 11.32 4.32 -15.54
C SER A 33 12.62 5.03 -15.93
N VAL A 34 13.01 6.03 -15.15
CA VAL A 34 14.35 6.60 -15.22
C VAL A 34 15.32 5.53 -14.71
N HIS A 35 16.03 4.89 -15.65
CA HIS A 35 17.09 3.97 -15.28
C HIS A 35 18.26 4.78 -14.74
N SER A 36 18.64 4.52 -13.49
CA SER A 36 19.87 5.09 -12.95
C SER A 36 21.04 4.66 -13.84
N PRO A 37 21.92 5.58 -14.27
CA PRO A 37 23.11 5.23 -15.06
C PRO A 37 24.16 4.46 -14.24
N PHE A 38 23.94 4.29 -12.93
CA PHE A 38 24.82 3.56 -12.03
C PHE A 38 24.45 2.07 -11.97
N ASN A 39 25.36 1.21 -12.41
CA ASN A 39 25.25 -0.26 -12.33
C ASN A 39 25.55 -0.83 -10.93
N ALA A 40 25.79 0.02 -9.92
CA ALA A 40 25.94 -0.43 -8.54
C ALA A 40 24.56 -0.78 -7.98
N GLN A 41 24.40 -1.95 -7.37
CA GLN A 41 23.21 -2.28 -6.57
C GLN A 41 23.30 -1.47 -5.27
N PRO A 42 22.56 -0.35 -5.12
CA PRO A 42 22.64 0.43 -3.90
C PRO A 42 22.02 -0.39 -2.77
N LEU A 43 22.55 -0.23 -1.56
CA LEU A 43 21.91 -0.75 -0.36
C LEU A 43 20.51 -0.16 -0.24
N HIS A 44 19.55 -0.96 0.22
CA HIS A 44 18.20 -0.47 0.40
C HIS A 44 18.13 0.58 1.50
N GLU A 45 17.28 1.58 1.27
CA GLU A 45 16.90 2.54 2.30
C GLU A 45 15.90 1.92 3.28
N PRO A 46 15.84 2.40 4.54
CA PRO A 46 14.84 1.92 5.50
C PRO A 46 13.41 2.07 4.95
N GLY A 47 12.66 0.97 4.87
CA GLY A 47 11.28 0.97 4.41
C GLY A 47 11.11 1.26 2.91
N GLN A 48 12.14 1.08 2.08
CA GLN A 48 12.06 1.19 0.62
C GLN A 48 10.95 0.32 0.00
N ALA A 49 10.74 -0.89 0.49
CA ALA A 49 9.67 -1.78 0.06
C ALA A 49 8.29 -1.19 0.36
N LEU A 50 8.09 -0.62 1.56
CA LEU A 50 6.86 0.06 1.94
C LEU A 50 6.66 1.35 1.15
N ARG A 51 7.74 2.09 0.84
CA ARG A 51 7.68 3.25 -0.04
C ARG A 51 7.23 2.87 -1.45
N ASN A 52 7.78 1.79 -2.02
CA ASN A 52 7.39 1.31 -3.34
C ASN A 52 5.92 0.86 -3.35
N GLN A 53 5.49 0.12 -2.32
CA GLN A 53 4.08 -0.26 -2.15
C GLN A 53 3.17 0.97 -2.03
N LEU A 54 3.59 1.99 -1.28
CA LEU A 54 2.84 3.24 -1.12
C LEU A 54 2.72 4.00 -2.44
N TYR A 55 3.81 4.10 -3.21
CA TYR A 55 3.83 4.72 -4.52
C TYR A 55 2.85 4.02 -5.49
N HIS A 56 2.89 2.68 -5.56
CA HIS A 56 1.96 1.92 -6.38
C HIS A 56 0.51 2.04 -5.92
N ALA A 57 0.26 2.05 -4.60
CA ALA A 57 -1.08 2.23 -4.06
C ALA A 57 -1.64 3.63 -4.40
N PHE A 58 -0.82 4.68 -4.30
CA PHE A 58 -1.21 6.03 -4.71
C PHE A 58 -1.44 6.15 -6.20
N SER A 59 -0.56 5.58 -7.03
CA SER A 59 -0.74 5.56 -8.49
C SER A 59 -2.07 4.89 -8.85
N ARG A 60 -2.38 3.73 -8.26
CA ARG A 60 -3.68 3.06 -8.44
C ARG A 60 -4.85 3.92 -7.97
N LEU A 61 -4.75 4.55 -6.80
CA LEU A 61 -5.81 5.43 -6.27
C LEU A 61 -6.04 6.63 -7.20
N PHE A 62 -4.99 7.25 -7.73
CA PHE A 62 -5.10 8.38 -8.64
C PHE A 62 -5.78 7.99 -9.95
N LEU A 63 -5.37 6.87 -10.54
CA LEU A 63 -5.96 6.34 -11.76
C LEU A 63 -7.42 5.95 -11.58
N ASN A 64 -7.72 5.29 -10.47
CA ASN A 64 -9.08 4.99 -10.08
C ASN A 64 -9.87 6.30 -9.91
N GLY A 65 -9.38 7.25 -9.10
CA GLY A 65 -10.01 8.55 -8.91
C GLY A 65 -10.28 9.33 -10.20
N ALA A 66 -9.44 9.19 -11.22
CA ALA A 66 -9.60 9.83 -12.52
C ALA A 66 -10.58 9.07 -13.46
N LEU A 67 -10.51 7.74 -13.52
CA LEU A 67 -11.36 6.93 -14.42
C LEU A 67 -12.75 6.64 -13.83
N GLY A 68 -12.87 6.59 -12.51
CA GLY A 68 -14.11 6.31 -11.79
C GLY A 68 -15.28 7.20 -12.21
N PRO A 69 -15.14 8.53 -12.10
CA PRO A 69 -16.18 9.48 -12.53
C PRO A 69 -16.59 9.30 -14.00
N ILE A 70 -15.66 8.94 -14.87
CA ILE A 70 -15.92 8.72 -16.30
C ILE A 70 -16.86 7.52 -16.48
N VAL A 71 -16.54 6.41 -15.81
CA VAL A 71 -17.33 5.17 -15.87
C VAL A 71 -18.69 5.34 -15.19
N THR A 72 -18.75 6.00 -14.04
CA THR A 72 -20.01 6.18 -13.30
C THR A 72 -20.97 7.13 -13.99
N LEU A 73 -20.47 8.17 -14.68
CA LEU A 73 -21.28 9.12 -15.42
C LEU A 73 -21.69 8.64 -16.81
N ALA A 74 -21.01 7.66 -17.40
CA ALA A 74 -21.28 7.20 -18.76
C ALA A 74 -22.75 6.79 -19.02
N PRO A 75 -23.44 6.03 -18.14
CA PRO A 75 -24.86 5.71 -18.34
C PRO A 75 -25.77 6.94 -18.36
N LEU A 76 -25.46 7.94 -17.52
CA LEU A 76 -26.23 9.18 -17.43
C LEU A 76 -26.01 10.04 -18.68
N VAL A 77 -24.76 10.21 -19.12
CA VAL A 77 -24.42 10.97 -20.33
C VAL A 77 -25.01 10.31 -21.58
N TYR A 78 -25.00 8.98 -21.66
CA TYR A 78 -25.70 8.25 -22.71
C TYR A 78 -27.21 8.49 -22.68
N GLY A 79 -27.84 8.42 -21.49
CA GLY A 79 -29.26 8.72 -21.30
C GLY A 79 -29.63 10.15 -21.72
N MET A 80 -28.79 11.14 -21.41
CA MET A 80 -28.95 12.52 -21.88
C MET A 80 -28.84 12.63 -23.40
N GLY A 81 -27.88 11.94 -24.02
CA GLY A 81 -27.77 11.91 -25.48
C GLY A 81 -29.00 11.32 -26.17
N ARG A 82 -29.62 10.30 -25.56
CA ARG A 82 -30.88 9.71 -26.04
C ARG A 82 -32.03 10.71 -26.04
N MET A 83 -32.06 11.65 -25.09
CA MET A 83 -33.11 12.69 -25.02
C MET A 83 -33.22 13.52 -26.30
N LEU A 84 -32.09 13.79 -26.96
CA LEU A 84 -32.01 14.67 -28.13
C LEU A 84 -32.43 14.00 -29.44
N PHE A 85 -32.40 12.67 -29.49
CA PHE A 85 -32.64 11.91 -30.73
C PHE A 85 -33.83 10.94 -30.65
N ALA A 86 -34.36 10.67 -29.46
CA ALA A 86 -35.51 9.78 -29.28
C ALA A 86 -36.83 10.53 -29.50
N SER A 87 -37.68 9.98 -30.38
CA SER A 87 -39.02 10.50 -30.67
C SER A 87 -40.03 10.29 -29.53
N ARG A 88 -39.78 9.30 -28.65
CA ARG A 88 -40.57 9.03 -27.44
C ARG A 88 -39.66 8.86 -26.24
N GLN A 89 -40.00 9.51 -25.14
CA GLN A 89 -39.27 9.40 -23.88
C GLN A 89 -40.00 8.45 -22.92
N SER A 90 -39.28 7.44 -22.44
CA SER A 90 -39.75 6.51 -21.42
C SER A 90 -39.14 6.88 -20.07
N TRP A 91 -39.97 7.11 -19.06
CA TRP A 91 -39.51 7.37 -17.70
C TRP A 91 -38.76 6.17 -17.10
N LEU A 92 -39.08 4.94 -17.57
CA LEU A 92 -38.44 3.71 -17.12
C LEU A 92 -36.97 3.63 -17.57
N GLU A 93 -36.65 4.05 -18.80
CA GLU A 93 -35.27 4.10 -19.29
C GLU A 93 -34.42 5.06 -18.46
N TRP A 94 -34.97 6.22 -18.11
CA TRP A 94 -34.32 7.19 -17.23
C TRP A 94 -34.12 6.68 -15.81
N ALA A 95 -35.13 6.01 -15.26
CA ALA A 95 -35.00 5.36 -13.96
C ALA A 95 -33.88 4.30 -13.97
N LEU A 96 -33.72 3.56 -15.07
CA LEU A 96 -32.65 2.57 -15.23
C LEU A 96 -31.26 3.24 -15.35
N TYR A 97 -31.07 4.24 -16.22
CA TYR A 97 -29.78 4.93 -16.36
C TYR A 97 -29.38 5.66 -15.07
N GLY A 98 -30.34 6.32 -14.43
CA GLY A 98 -30.14 7.01 -13.15
C GLY A 98 -29.78 6.02 -12.04
N SER A 99 -30.57 4.95 -11.88
CA SER A 99 -30.30 3.91 -10.88
C SER A 99 -28.94 3.24 -11.09
N LEU A 100 -28.60 2.88 -12.33
CA LEU A 100 -27.31 2.30 -12.66
C LEU A 100 -26.15 3.24 -12.33
N SER A 101 -26.25 4.51 -12.71
CA SER A 101 -25.25 5.54 -12.36
C SER A 101 -25.11 5.68 -10.85
N THR A 102 -26.21 5.79 -10.10
CA THR A 102 -26.19 5.88 -8.63
C THR A 102 -25.54 4.65 -7.99
N LEU A 103 -25.88 3.44 -8.44
CA LEU A 103 -25.27 2.21 -7.92
C LEU A 103 -23.77 2.15 -8.20
N LEU A 104 -23.35 2.54 -9.41
CA LEU A 104 -21.94 2.61 -9.77
C LEU A 104 -21.19 3.64 -8.89
N VAL A 105 -21.78 4.82 -8.66
CA VAL A 105 -21.19 5.84 -7.76
C VAL A 105 -21.02 5.30 -6.34
N LEU A 106 -22.05 4.69 -5.76
CA LEU A 106 -21.99 4.15 -4.40
C LEU A 106 -20.93 3.06 -4.27
N PHE A 107 -20.89 2.14 -5.24
CA PHE A 107 -19.86 1.10 -5.29
C PHE A 107 -18.46 1.69 -5.42
N TYR A 108 -18.29 2.70 -6.27
CA TYR A 108 -16.99 3.35 -6.48
C TYR A 108 -16.50 4.12 -5.25
N CYS A 109 -17.39 4.85 -4.58
CA CYS A 109 -17.10 5.52 -3.32
C CYS A 109 -16.63 4.53 -2.25
N PHE A 110 -17.29 3.38 -2.15
CA PHE A 110 -16.87 2.31 -1.23
C PHE A 110 -15.45 1.80 -1.55
N LEU A 111 -15.14 1.56 -2.83
CA LEU A 111 -13.80 1.14 -3.24
C LEU A 111 -12.73 2.19 -2.92
N LEU A 112 -12.99 3.47 -3.19
CA LEU A 112 -12.06 4.56 -2.88
C LEU A 112 -11.80 4.69 -1.38
N ILE A 113 -12.83 4.56 -0.54
CA ILE A 113 -12.66 4.57 0.92
C ILE A 113 -11.77 3.41 1.38
N ARG A 114 -12.01 2.20 0.85
CA ARG A 114 -11.20 1.02 1.17
C ARG A 114 -9.74 1.19 0.75
N ASP A 115 -9.50 1.70 -0.45
CA ASP A 115 -8.15 1.94 -0.97
C ASP A 115 -7.43 3.03 -0.16
N PHE A 116 -8.14 4.09 0.22
CA PHE A 116 -7.60 5.12 1.11
C PHE A 116 -7.21 4.58 2.49
N GLN A 117 -8.07 3.77 3.12
CA GLN A 117 -7.76 3.12 4.39
C GLN A 117 -6.56 2.16 4.27
N HIS A 118 -6.41 1.48 3.14
CA HIS A 118 -5.24 0.65 2.87
C HIS A 118 -3.96 1.49 2.78
N ILE A 119 -3.99 2.60 2.05
CA ILE A 119 -2.86 3.56 1.95
C ILE A 119 -2.47 4.09 3.33
N GLN A 120 -3.44 4.46 4.18
CA GLN A 120 -3.14 4.95 5.53
C GLN A 120 -2.42 3.91 6.38
N ARG A 121 -2.78 2.62 6.26
CA ARG A 121 -2.08 1.53 6.96
C ARG A 121 -0.63 1.37 6.48
N ILE A 122 -0.40 1.47 5.17
CA ILE A 122 0.97 1.41 4.60
C ILE A 122 1.78 2.62 5.07
N LYS A 123 1.22 3.83 5.04
CA LYS A 123 1.88 5.05 5.52
C LYS A 123 2.32 4.94 6.97
N LEU A 124 1.44 4.42 7.83
CA LEU A 124 1.74 4.22 9.25
C LEU A 124 2.92 3.25 9.44
N GLY A 125 2.91 2.13 8.72
CA GLY A 125 4.03 1.18 8.72
C GLY A 125 5.33 1.81 8.22
N PHE A 126 5.26 2.55 7.10
CA PHE A 126 6.41 3.23 6.52
C PHE A 126 7.04 4.25 7.47
N ALA A 127 6.23 5.09 8.13
CA ALA A 127 6.71 6.06 9.09
C ALA A 127 7.45 5.40 10.28
N CYS A 128 6.95 4.25 10.74
CA CYS A 128 7.58 3.47 11.80
C CYS A 128 8.91 2.85 11.35
N ALA A 129 8.95 2.24 10.17
CA ALA A 129 10.18 1.67 9.61
C ALA A 129 11.27 2.74 9.41
N ILE A 130 10.90 3.94 8.96
CA ILE A 130 11.82 5.07 8.84
C ILE A 130 12.33 5.51 10.21
N ALA A 131 11.44 5.66 11.21
CA ALA A 131 11.83 6.09 12.55
C ALA A 131 12.79 5.10 13.21
N VAL A 132 12.49 3.80 13.15
CA VAL A 132 13.38 2.75 13.68
C VAL A 132 14.70 2.72 12.92
N GLY A 133 14.67 2.80 11.58
CA GLY A 133 15.87 2.85 10.76
C GLY A 133 16.78 4.04 11.11
N GLN A 134 16.20 5.21 11.39
CA GLN A 134 16.96 6.40 11.83
C GLN A 134 17.62 6.21 13.19
N GLU A 135 16.92 5.63 14.17
CA GLU A 135 17.50 5.33 15.48
C GLU A 135 18.59 4.26 15.38
N LEU A 136 18.39 3.21 14.57
CA LEU A 136 19.42 2.20 14.31
C LEU A 136 20.66 2.81 13.67
N GLN A 137 20.49 3.75 12.74
CA GLN A 137 21.63 4.41 12.11
C GLN A 137 22.39 5.33 13.08
N ARG A 138 21.73 5.89 14.11
CA ARG A 138 22.43 6.60 15.19
C ARG A 138 23.32 5.68 16.02
N LEU A 139 22.94 4.41 16.20
CA LEU A 139 23.77 3.41 16.89
C LEU A 139 25.04 3.05 16.11
N VAL A 140 24.99 3.12 14.77
CA VAL A 140 26.13 2.81 13.88
C VAL A 140 27.10 3.98 13.73
N ARG A 141 26.63 5.22 13.87
CA ARG A 141 27.38 6.45 13.52
C ARG A 141 28.67 6.76 14.28
N PRO A 142 28.98 6.25 15.48
CA PRO A 142 30.33 6.43 16.00
C PRO A 142 31.25 5.48 15.23
N ASP A 143 32.13 6.01 14.38
CA ASP A 143 33.07 5.26 13.51
C ASP A 143 33.90 4.17 14.22
N ALA A 144 33.95 4.22 15.56
CA ALA A 144 34.58 3.24 16.43
C ALA A 144 33.76 1.95 16.68
N HIS A 145 32.48 1.90 16.27
CA HIS A 145 31.65 0.71 16.46
C HIS A 145 31.60 -0.14 15.19
N PRO A 146 31.98 -1.43 15.25
CA PRO A 146 31.92 -2.35 14.12
C PRO A 146 30.47 -2.86 13.88
N TYR A 147 29.52 -1.94 13.78
CA TYR A 147 28.10 -2.25 13.59
C TYR A 147 27.69 -1.99 12.14
N PHE A 148 26.95 -2.93 11.56
CA PHE A 148 26.39 -2.77 10.21
C PHE A 148 24.88 -2.93 10.28
N VAL A 149 24.16 -2.05 9.59
CA VAL A 149 22.70 -2.13 9.49
C VAL A 149 22.33 -2.28 8.04
N PHE A 150 21.58 -3.34 7.74
CA PHE A 150 20.98 -3.59 6.45
C PHE A 150 19.47 -3.40 6.57
N HIS A 151 18.86 -2.79 5.57
CA HIS A 151 17.42 -2.57 5.52
C HIS A 151 16.80 -3.39 4.40
N ASP A 152 15.53 -3.71 4.54
CA ASP A 152 14.72 -4.42 3.54
C ASP A 152 15.43 -5.66 2.97
N VAL A 153 15.88 -6.54 3.86
CA VAL A 153 16.63 -7.75 3.50
C VAL A 153 15.65 -8.83 3.03
N PRO A 154 15.84 -9.43 1.83
CA PRO A 154 14.96 -10.48 1.35
C PRO A 154 15.10 -11.73 2.24
N GLY A 155 13.99 -12.19 2.81
CA GLY A 155 13.88 -13.41 3.62
C GLY A 155 13.01 -14.48 2.97
N ALA A 156 12.91 -15.66 3.60
CA ALA A 156 12.13 -16.78 3.06
C ALA A 156 10.63 -16.46 2.84
N ASN A 157 10.00 -15.76 3.79
CA ASN A 157 8.55 -15.51 3.80
C ASN A 157 8.19 -14.02 3.64
N GLY A 158 9.11 -13.22 3.11
CA GLY A 158 8.92 -11.79 2.94
C GLY A 158 10.21 -11.00 3.11
N ILE A 159 10.07 -9.70 3.30
CA ILE A 159 11.19 -8.79 3.53
C ILE A 159 11.35 -8.60 5.03
N ILE A 160 12.58 -8.72 5.51
CA ILE A 160 12.99 -8.37 6.88
C ILE A 160 13.25 -6.87 6.90
N ASP A 161 12.58 -6.14 7.79
CA ASP A 161 12.68 -4.68 7.82
C ASP A 161 14.12 -4.23 8.05
N HIS A 162 14.80 -4.71 9.10
CA HIS A 162 16.20 -4.40 9.36
C HIS A 162 16.99 -5.60 9.92
N VAL A 163 18.27 -5.69 9.54
CA VAL A 163 19.24 -6.64 10.08
C VAL A 163 20.44 -5.86 10.61
N VAL A 164 20.73 -6.02 11.91
CA VAL A 164 21.85 -5.35 12.60
C VAL A 164 22.92 -6.38 12.91
N ILE A 165 24.14 -6.15 12.45
CA ILE A 165 25.29 -7.01 12.73
C ILE A 165 26.16 -6.29 13.77
N THR A 166 26.52 -7.03 14.82
CA THR A 166 27.42 -6.58 15.88
C THR A 166 28.48 -7.66 16.13
N PRO A 167 29.59 -7.37 16.85
CA PRO A 167 30.57 -8.39 17.23
C PRO A 167 30.01 -9.54 18.07
N HIS A 168 28.87 -9.33 18.73
CA HIS A 168 28.25 -10.32 19.61
C HIS A 168 27.17 -11.15 18.91
N GLY A 169 26.76 -10.77 17.70
CA GLY A 169 25.73 -11.46 16.96
C GLY A 169 24.93 -10.56 16.03
N VAL A 170 23.94 -11.19 15.39
CA VAL A 170 23.05 -10.57 14.41
C VAL A 170 21.67 -10.41 15.01
N PHE A 171 21.03 -9.26 14.77
CA PHE A 171 19.70 -8.96 15.25
C PHE A 171 18.77 -8.70 14.06
N VAL A 172 17.66 -9.44 13.99
CA VAL A 172 16.57 -9.18 13.07
C VAL A 172 15.60 -8.24 13.76
N VAL A 173 15.49 -7.02 13.28
CA VAL A 173 14.57 -6.01 13.82
C VAL A 173 13.39 -5.87 12.86
N GLU A 174 12.24 -6.36 13.31
CA GLU A 174 10.95 -6.20 12.61
C GLU A 174 10.19 -5.03 13.21
N THR A 175 9.55 -4.22 12.37
CA THR A 175 8.82 -3.02 12.79
C THR A 175 7.32 -3.20 12.65
N ARG A 176 6.56 -2.89 13.72
CA ARG A 176 5.10 -2.98 13.69
C ARG A 176 4.44 -1.77 14.31
N ALA A 177 4.06 -0.86 13.43
CA ALA A 177 3.25 0.29 13.80
C ALA A 177 1.81 -0.10 14.21
N ARG A 178 1.32 0.48 15.30
CA ARG A 178 -0.08 0.40 15.73
C ARG A 178 -0.62 1.78 16.04
N THR A 179 -1.88 2.04 15.68
CA THR A 179 -2.58 3.23 16.14
C THR A 179 -2.90 3.07 17.63
N ARG A 180 -2.61 4.10 18.42
CA ARG A 180 -2.86 4.08 19.86
C ARG A 180 -4.38 4.09 20.11
N PRO A 181 -4.90 3.18 20.94
CA PRO A 181 -6.28 3.27 21.38
C PRO A 181 -6.44 4.48 22.31
N LEU A 182 -7.55 5.20 22.14
CA LEU A 182 -7.95 6.31 22.99
C LEU A 182 -8.95 5.82 24.03
N THR A 183 -8.79 6.26 25.28
CA THR A 183 -9.81 6.09 26.32
C THR A 183 -10.99 7.02 26.07
N LEU A 184 -12.13 6.81 26.75
CA LEU A 184 -13.30 7.71 26.70
C LEU A 184 -12.97 9.18 27.03
N ASN A 185 -11.89 9.43 27.79
CA ASN A 185 -11.40 10.76 28.12
C ASN A 185 -10.26 11.24 27.19
N GLU A 186 -10.17 10.69 25.98
CA GLU A 186 -9.18 11.03 24.94
C GLU A 186 -7.71 10.86 25.36
N ARG A 187 -7.44 10.07 26.42
CA ARG A 187 -6.08 9.74 26.82
C ARG A 187 -5.56 8.57 25.99
N GLU A 188 -4.36 8.70 25.46
CA GLU A 188 -3.70 7.61 24.74
C GLU A 188 -3.26 6.52 25.71
N ILE A 189 -3.58 5.26 25.39
CA ILE A 189 -3.09 4.11 26.15
C ILE A 189 -1.86 3.55 25.43
N ASN A 190 -0.67 3.84 25.95
CA ASN A 190 0.60 3.35 25.43
C ASN A 190 1.12 2.16 26.26
N LEU A 191 0.34 1.09 26.33
CA LEU A 191 0.69 -0.12 27.06
C LEU A 191 0.64 -1.33 26.15
N VAL A 192 1.76 -2.04 26.04
CA VAL A 192 1.83 -3.38 25.44
C VAL A 192 2.45 -4.33 26.46
N THR A 193 1.80 -5.45 26.71
CA THR A 193 2.36 -6.53 27.54
C THR A 193 2.86 -7.63 26.62
N VAL A 194 4.15 -7.97 26.74
CA VAL A 194 4.73 -9.10 26.03
C VAL A 194 4.54 -10.34 26.89
N GLU A 195 3.74 -11.29 26.39
CA GLU A 195 3.52 -12.59 27.01
C GLU A 195 4.16 -13.68 26.13
N PRO A 196 4.39 -14.89 26.65
CA PRO A 196 4.88 -16.00 25.86
C PRO A 196 4.00 -16.26 24.63
N GLY A 197 4.53 -15.98 23.44
CA GLY A 197 3.86 -16.19 22.17
C GLY A 197 2.77 -15.17 21.79
N ARG A 198 2.57 -14.08 22.55
CA ARG A 198 1.59 -13.04 22.18
C ARG A 198 1.90 -11.65 22.73
N LEU A 199 1.41 -10.64 22.02
CA LEU A 199 1.36 -9.25 22.45
C LEU A 199 -0.06 -8.93 22.91
N ARG A 200 -0.20 -8.44 24.14
CA ARG A 200 -1.49 -8.04 24.69
C ARG A 200 -1.59 -6.52 24.70
N PHE A 201 -2.58 -6.01 23.97
CA PHE A 201 -2.96 -4.60 23.92
C PHE A 201 -4.22 -4.37 24.76
N PRO A 202 -4.58 -3.11 25.06
CA PRO A 202 -5.84 -2.78 25.70
C PRO A 202 -7.02 -3.12 24.76
N GLY A 203 -7.68 -4.24 25.00
CA GLY A 203 -8.88 -4.67 24.27
C GLY A 203 -8.65 -5.68 23.14
N TRP A 204 -7.40 -6.01 22.78
CA TRP A 204 -7.11 -7.07 21.82
C TRP A 204 -5.73 -7.71 22.06
N SER A 205 -5.45 -8.82 21.37
CA SER A 205 -4.13 -9.48 21.43
C SER A 205 -3.72 -9.98 20.05
N GLU A 206 -2.42 -10.11 19.84
CA GLU A 206 -1.86 -10.52 18.56
C GLU A 206 -0.69 -11.50 18.74
N HIS A 207 -0.62 -12.49 17.86
CA HIS A 207 0.44 -13.50 17.85
C HIS A 207 1.37 -13.36 16.64
N THR A 208 0.81 -12.93 15.51
CA THR A 208 1.46 -12.93 14.20
C THR A 208 2.78 -12.15 14.17
N PRO A 209 2.90 -10.95 14.77
CA PRO A 209 4.17 -10.21 14.78
C PRO A 209 5.32 -11.02 15.40
N LEU A 210 5.12 -11.57 16.59
CA LEU A 210 6.12 -12.37 17.30
C LEU A 210 6.52 -13.61 16.50
N VAL A 211 5.53 -14.33 15.95
CA VAL A 211 5.78 -15.53 15.15
C VAL A 211 6.62 -15.19 13.91
N LYS A 212 6.30 -14.09 13.21
CA LYS A 212 7.04 -13.65 12.02
C LYS A 212 8.47 -13.25 12.38
N THR A 213 8.69 -12.48 13.44
CA THR A 213 10.04 -12.08 13.88
C THR A 213 10.88 -13.30 14.25
N LEU A 214 10.31 -14.28 14.96
CA LEU A 214 11.01 -15.52 15.30
C LEU A 214 11.32 -16.38 14.05
N GLN A 215 10.39 -16.46 13.10
CA GLN A 215 10.62 -17.15 11.82
C GLN A 215 11.74 -16.48 11.02
N ALA A 216 11.74 -15.15 10.94
CA ALA A 216 12.79 -14.39 10.25
C ALA A 216 14.16 -14.60 10.89
N ALA A 217 14.26 -14.53 12.23
CA ALA A 217 15.50 -14.79 12.97
C ALA A 217 16.02 -16.21 12.76
N ARG A 218 15.15 -17.23 12.83
CA ARG A 218 15.53 -18.63 12.60
C ARG A 218 15.99 -18.88 11.17
N TRP A 219 15.29 -18.31 10.20
CA TRP A 219 15.67 -18.43 8.80
C TRP A 219 17.04 -17.78 8.55
N LEU A 220 17.25 -16.56 9.05
CA LEU A 220 18.54 -15.87 8.87
C LEU A 220 19.68 -16.62 9.58
N ALA A 221 19.44 -17.21 10.75
CA ALA A 221 20.42 -18.04 11.42
C ALA A 221 20.85 -19.24 10.56
N ALA A 222 19.89 -19.96 9.98
CA ALA A 222 20.16 -21.11 9.12
C ALA A 222 20.91 -20.70 7.83
N GLU A 223 20.52 -19.57 7.22
CA GLU A 223 21.16 -19.05 6.01
C GLU A 223 22.61 -18.62 6.29
N LEU A 224 22.87 -17.96 7.42
CA LEU A 224 24.21 -17.56 7.82
C LEU A 224 25.08 -18.75 8.21
N GLU A 225 24.53 -19.73 8.93
CA GLU A 225 25.25 -20.96 9.28
C GLU A 225 25.66 -21.74 8.04
N GLN A 226 24.78 -21.83 7.05
CA GLN A 226 25.07 -22.48 5.76
C GLN A 226 26.21 -21.77 5.00
N ARG A 227 26.24 -20.44 5.01
CA ARG A 227 27.23 -19.63 4.27
C ARG A 227 28.57 -19.47 5.00
N CYS A 228 28.54 -19.36 6.32
CA CYS A 228 29.73 -19.14 7.15
C CYS A 228 30.33 -20.45 7.68
N HIS A 229 29.63 -21.57 7.54
CA HIS A 229 30.01 -22.89 8.09
C HIS A 229 30.25 -22.87 9.61
N GLN A 230 29.62 -21.92 10.32
CA GLN A 230 29.71 -21.74 11.77
C GLN A 230 28.36 -21.22 12.29
N PRO A 231 27.95 -21.62 13.50
CA PRO A 231 26.71 -21.12 14.10
C PRO A 231 26.84 -19.63 14.39
N VAL A 232 25.96 -18.82 13.78
CA VAL A 232 25.88 -17.38 14.03
C VAL A 232 24.70 -17.10 14.97
N PRO A 233 24.92 -16.47 16.14
CA PRO A 233 23.81 -16.13 17.03
C PRO A 233 22.94 -15.05 16.39
N VAL A 234 21.68 -15.40 16.09
CA VAL A 234 20.68 -14.48 15.56
C VAL A 234 19.53 -14.31 16.55
N MET A 235 19.20 -13.07 16.90
CA MET A 235 18.10 -12.73 17.79
C MET A 235 17.03 -11.91 17.07
N GLY A 236 15.76 -12.25 17.30
CA GLY A 236 14.63 -11.48 16.81
C GLY A 236 14.25 -10.37 17.80
N VAL A 237 14.12 -9.14 17.29
CA VAL A 237 13.67 -7.95 18.01
C VAL A 237 12.43 -7.43 17.29
N LEU A 238 11.38 -7.15 18.06
CA LEU A 238 10.17 -6.53 17.54
C LEU A 238 10.11 -5.09 18.08
N ALA A 239 10.09 -4.13 17.16
CA ALA A 239 10.03 -2.70 17.41
C ALA A 239 8.66 -2.10 17.07
#